data_AF-A0A1V5ZKV1-F1
#
_entry.id   AF-A0A1V5ZKV1-F1
#
_cell.length_a   1.000
_cell.length_b   1.000
_cell.length_c   1.000
_cell.angle_alpha   90.00
_cell.angle_beta   90.00
_cell.angle_gamma   90.00
#
_symmetry.space_group_name_H-M   'P 1'
#
loop_
_entity.id
_entity.type
_entity.pdbx_description
1 polymer ?
#
loop_
_entity_poly.entity_id
_entity_poly.type
_entity_poly.pdbx_seq_one_letter_code
_entity_poly.pdbx_strand_id
1 'polypeptide(L)'
;MTKKVEEDVIEQLEKITKKRKKGVNPKTKGKRGETYFAEKLSQVTGLHFHRIYASGASVGQSNSNKLEILTQAQSEAQLGDIQSPEDLKYYFIWESKNYEELDFHNLININCSKQLISWLEELEYDLESALTRMKNNYRQVAGFLLVKITRRGSWIIGNIDYISKVFPDFQLNNNYLFFRHEPRENLKKFGFGSEYFMTDFETFIKNNNEVLFEIDWEKVKKINEAKEALEKIYRGEK
;
A
#
# COMPACT_ATOMS: atom_id res chain seq x y z
N MET A 1 41.62 -36.53 -29.14
CA MET A 1 40.76 -35.85 -28.15
C MET A 1 39.33 -36.01 -28.62
N THR A 2 38.60 -36.82 -27.89
CA THR A 2 37.57 -37.74 -28.40
C THR A 2 36.19 -37.29 -27.94
N LYS A 3 35.15 -37.54 -28.75
CA LYS A 3 33.72 -37.28 -28.50
C LYS A 3 33.26 -37.46 -27.04
N LYS A 4 33.90 -38.37 -26.31
CA LYS A 4 33.70 -38.63 -24.88
C LYS A 4 33.93 -37.39 -23.97
N VAL A 5 34.86 -36.51 -24.32
CA VAL A 5 35.11 -35.26 -23.57
C VAL A 5 34.00 -34.24 -23.83
N GLU A 6 33.49 -34.16 -25.06
CA GLU A 6 32.33 -33.30 -25.38
C GLU A 6 31.05 -33.81 -24.71
N GLU A 7 30.83 -35.13 -24.70
CA GLU A 7 29.69 -35.76 -24.02
C GLU A 7 29.74 -35.54 -22.50
N ASP A 8 30.92 -35.70 -21.87
CA ASP A 8 31.10 -35.43 -20.44
C ASP A 8 30.87 -33.95 -20.09
N VAL A 9 31.31 -33.02 -20.96
CA VAL A 9 31.07 -31.58 -20.78
C VAL A 9 29.60 -31.24 -20.94
N ILE A 10 28.90 -31.83 -21.93
CA ILE A 10 27.46 -31.64 -22.13
C ILE A 10 26.69 -32.20 -20.93
N GLU A 11 27.05 -33.38 -20.43
CA GLU A 11 26.38 -33.99 -19.27
C GLU A 11 26.61 -33.17 -17.98
N GLN A 12 27.80 -32.60 -17.80
CA GLN A 12 28.08 -31.68 -16.70
C GLN A 12 27.30 -30.37 -16.84
N LEU A 13 27.21 -29.80 -18.04
CA LEU A 13 26.43 -28.59 -18.33
C LEU A 13 24.92 -28.83 -18.12
N GLU A 14 24.41 -30.02 -18.48
CA GLU A 14 23.05 -30.43 -18.21
C GLU A 14 22.77 -30.63 -16.71
N LYS A 15 23.72 -31.18 -15.95
CA LYS A 15 23.60 -31.29 -14.47
C LYS A 15 23.64 -29.92 -13.79
N ILE A 16 24.40 -28.97 -14.34
CA ILE A 16 24.45 -27.57 -13.87
C ILE A 16 23.15 -26.83 -14.20
N THR A 17 22.57 -27.04 -15.38
CA THR A 17 21.28 -26.42 -15.79
C THR A 17 20.05 -27.10 -15.17
N LYS A 18 20.10 -28.41 -14.87
CA LYS A 18 19.05 -29.16 -14.14
C LYS A 18 19.06 -28.94 -12.62
N LYS A 19 20.00 -28.17 -12.06
CA LYS A 19 19.80 -27.54 -10.73
C LYS A 19 18.63 -26.57 -10.86
N ARG A 20 17.41 -27.10 -10.69
CA ARG A 20 16.14 -26.40 -10.59
C ARG A 20 16.40 -25.00 -10.02
N LYS A 21 16.17 -23.95 -10.81
CA LYS A 21 15.76 -22.66 -10.24
C LYS A 21 14.54 -23.00 -9.40
N LYS A 22 14.75 -23.21 -8.10
CA LYS A 22 13.68 -23.45 -7.14
C LYS A 22 12.86 -22.18 -7.24
N GLY A 23 11.75 -22.23 -7.96
CA GLY A 23 10.86 -21.09 -8.10
C GLY A 23 10.59 -20.61 -6.70
N VAL A 24 11.07 -19.40 -6.37
CA VAL A 24 10.87 -18.86 -5.03
C VAL A 24 9.36 -18.83 -4.84
N ASN A 25 8.87 -19.51 -3.80
CA ASN A 25 7.45 -19.64 -3.54
C ASN A 25 6.82 -18.23 -3.60
N PRO A 26 5.73 -17.99 -4.36
CA PRO A 26 5.08 -16.68 -4.43
C PRO A 26 4.84 -16.06 -3.04
N LYS A 27 4.55 -16.88 -2.03
CA LYS A 27 4.42 -16.45 -0.62
C LYS A 27 5.72 -15.91 -0.02
N THR A 28 6.87 -16.41 -0.44
CA THR A 28 8.20 -15.90 -0.05
C THR A 28 8.57 -14.64 -0.85
N LYS A 29 8.04 -14.48 -2.08
CA LYS A 29 8.24 -13.26 -2.89
C LYS A 29 7.41 -12.08 -2.36
N GLY A 30 6.14 -12.29 -2.01
CA GLY A 30 5.28 -11.27 -1.37
C GLY A 30 5.89 -10.75 -0.08
N LYS A 31 6.25 -11.67 0.83
CA LYS A 31 6.94 -11.34 2.10
C LYS A 31 8.20 -10.50 1.94
N ARG A 32 8.98 -10.72 0.88
CA ARG A 32 10.19 -9.92 0.60
C ARG A 32 9.86 -8.49 0.17
N GLY A 33 8.73 -8.28 -0.50
CA GLY A 33 8.23 -6.95 -0.86
C GLY A 33 7.77 -6.17 0.35
N GLU A 34 6.86 -6.75 1.14
CA GLU A 34 6.34 -6.16 2.37
C GLU A 34 7.49 -5.78 3.34
N THR A 35 8.42 -6.71 3.54
CA THR A 35 9.59 -6.48 4.41
C THR A 35 10.46 -5.34 3.87
N TYR A 36 10.72 -5.30 2.54
CA TYR A 36 11.49 -4.21 1.93
C TYR A 36 10.85 -2.84 2.19
N PHE A 37 9.54 -2.71 1.98
CA PHE A 37 8.85 -1.44 2.20
C PHE A 37 8.79 -1.05 3.68
N ALA A 38 8.50 -2.00 4.58
CA ALA A 38 8.50 -1.76 6.02
C ALA A 38 9.88 -1.32 6.53
N GLU A 39 10.96 -1.97 6.09
CA GLU A 39 12.33 -1.57 6.41
C GLU A 39 12.65 -0.17 5.89
N LYS A 40 12.26 0.15 4.65
CA LYS A 40 12.51 1.46 4.05
C LYS A 40 11.73 2.59 4.74
N LEU A 41 10.46 2.37 5.04
CA LEU A 41 9.66 3.32 5.84
C LEU A 41 10.31 3.54 7.21
N SER A 42 10.76 2.47 7.86
CA SER A 42 11.42 2.57 9.16
C SER A 42 12.74 3.32 9.11
N GLN A 43 13.52 3.10 8.05
CA GLN A 43 14.80 3.79 7.83
C GLN A 43 14.62 5.29 7.60
N VAL A 44 13.61 5.71 6.82
CA VAL A 44 13.40 7.12 6.50
C VAL A 44 12.78 7.87 7.67
N THR A 45 11.83 7.27 8.37
CA THR A 45 11.07 7.93 9.45
C THR A 45 11.74 7.81 10.82
N GLY A 46 12.63 6.83 11.00
CA GLY A 46 13.14 6.44 12.33
C GLY A 46 12.11 5.71 13.21
N LEU A 47 10.89 5.46 12.70
CA LEU A 47 9.82 4.77 13.39
C LEU A 47 9.77 3.28 13.03
N HIS A 48 9.12 2.46 13.84
CA HIS A 48 9.11 1.00 13.62
C HIS A 48 7.88 0.54 12.82
N PHE A 49 8.06 0.29 11.52
CA PHE A 49 7.08 -0.34 10.64
C PHE A 49 7.36 -1.84 10.51
N HIS A 50 6.30 -2.66 10.41
CA HIS A 50 6.46 -4.10 10.21
C HIS A 50 5.35 -4.66 9.32
N ARG A 51 5.63 -5.78 8.64
CA ARG A 51 4.61 -6.47 7.82
C ARG A 51 3.53 -7.08 8.71
N ILE A 52 2.30 -7.12 8.21
CA ILE A 52 1.21 -7.84 8.85
C ILE A 52 1.41 -9.34 8.62
N TYR A 53 1.50 -10.13 9.70
CA TYR A 53 1.88 -11.55 9.60
C TYR A 53 0.85 -12.43 8.87
N ALA A 54 -0.40 -11.98 8.76
CA ALA A 54 -1.54 -12.71 8.20
C ALA A 54 -2.23 -11.98 7.02
N SER A 55 -1.55 -11.01 6.37
CA SER A 55 -2.16 -10.28 5.25
C SER A 55 -2.62 -11.26 4.15
N GLY A 56 -3.84 -11.05 3.65
CA GLY A 56 -4.50 -11.87 2.63
C GLY A 56 -5.17 -13.19 3.06
N ALA A 57 -4.83 -13.79 4.22
CA ALA A 57 -5.40 -15.10 4.61
C ALA A 57 -6.71 -15.02 5.42
N SER A 58 -6.99 -13.86 6.02
CA SER A 58 -7.98 -13.75 7.10
C SER A 58 -9.17 -12.84 6.76
N VAL A 59 -8.94 -11.70 6.09
CA VAL A 59 -9.92 -10.60 5.92
C VAL A 59 -9.93 -9.99 4.49
N GLY A 60 -9.27 -10.60 3.51
CA GLY A 60 -9.35 -10.13 2.12
C GLY A 60 -10.79 -10.14 1.57
N GLN A 61 -11.02 -9.47 0.43
CA GLN A 61 -12.35 -9.35 -0.21
C GLN A 61 -13.10 -10.69 -0.34
N SER A 62 -12.39 -11.81 -0.51
CA SER A 62 -12.95 -13.17 -0.58
C SER A 62 -13.40 -13.76 0.77
N ASN A 63 -13.04 -13.15 1.89
CA ASN A 63 -13.30 -13.59 3.26
C ASN A 63 -14.16 -12.57 4.05
N SER A 64 -14.89 -11.68 3.38
CA SER A 64 -15.71 -10.64 4.02
C SER A 64 -16.65 -11.17 5.11
N ASN A 65 -17.10 -12.43 5.02
CA ASN A 65 -18.00 -13.05 6.00
C ASN A 65 -17.31 -13.38 7.34
N LYS A 66 -15.96 -13.44 7.38
CA LYS A 66 -15.20 -13.64 8.62
C LYS A 66 -15.03 -12.35 9.42
N LEU A 67 -15.13 -11.18 8.77
CA LEU A 67 -15.11 -9.89 9.45
C LEU A 67 -16.26 -9.74 10.45
N GLU A 68 -17.41 -10.40 10.22
CA GLU A 68 -18.56 -10.37 11.12
C GLU A 68 -18.29 -11.07 12.47
N ILE A 69 -17.26 -11.92 12.53
CA ILE A 69 -16.91 -12.73 13.72
C ILE A 69 -15.71 -12.11 14.46
N LEU A 70 -14.92 -11.25 13.80
CA LEU A 70 -13.75 -10.62 14.38
C LEU A 70 -14.14 -9.39 15.21
N THR A 71 -13.42 -9.15 16.30
CA THR A 71 -13.55 -7.88 17.02
C THR A 71 -13.06 -6.73 16.14
N GLN A 72 -13.47 -5.51 16.47
CA GLN A 72 -13.00 -4.32 15.75
C GLN A 72 -11.46 -4.27 15.73
N ALA A 73 -10.80 -4.42 16.88
CA ALA A 73 -9.34 -4.42 16.97
C ALA A 73 -8.67 -5.52 16.13
N GLN A 74 -9.30 -6.70 16.02
CA GLN A 74 -8.79 -7.80 15.17
C GLN A 74 -8.93 -7.49 13.68
N SER A 75 -9.97 -6.74 13.30
CA SER A 75 -10.19 -6.32 11.92
C SER A 75 -9.25 -5.18 11.54
N GLU A 76 -9.03 -4.22 12.44
CA GLU A 76 -8.05 -3.13 12.28
C GLU A 76 -6.63 -3.65 12.07
N ALA A 77 -6.22 -4.66 12.84
CA ALA A 77 -4.89 -5.27 12.75
C ALA A 77 -4.64 -6.05 11.44
N GLN A 78 -5.62 -6.13 10.54
CA GLN A 78 -5.56 -6.88 9.29
C GLN A 78 -5.74 -6.02 8.04
N LEU A 79 -5.87 -4.69 8.18
CA LEU A 79 -5.95 -3.78 7.04
C LEU A 79 -4.57 -3.54 6.42
N GLY A 80 -4.49 -3.69 5.10
CA GLY A 80 -3.27 -3.57 4.33
C GLY A 80 -2.25 -4.68 4.61
N ASP A 81 -1.04 -4.43 4.16
CA ASP A 81 0.10 -5.34 4.21
C ASP A 81 1.18 -4.91 5.21
N ILE A 82 1.23 -3.62 5.56
CA ILE A 82 2.22 -3.05 6.48
C ILE A 82 1.52 -2.33 7.62
N GLN A 83 1.89 -2.69 8.84
CA GLN A 83 1.43 -2.05 10.05
C GLN A 83 2.29 -0.83 10.36
N SER A 84 1.64 0.33 10.43
CA SER A 84 2.27 1.57 10.90
C SER A 84 2.50 1.54 12.42
N PRO A 85 3.45 2.35 12.94
CA PRO A 85 3.62 2.62 14.36
C PRO A 85 2.30 3.04 15.03
N GLU A 86 2.23 2.90 16.36
CA GLU A 86 1.00 3.16 17.12
C GLU A 86 0.38 4.52 16.85
N ASP A 87 1.20 5.57 16.77
CA ASP A 87 0.72 6.94 16.54
C ASP A 87 0.19 7.14 15.10
N LEU A 88 0.64 6.32 14.16
CA LEU A 88 0.32 6.43 12.72
C LEU A 88 -0.69 5.36 12.24
N LYS A 89 -1.07 4.40 13.09
CA LYS A 89 -1.87 3.21 12.70
C LYS A 89 -3.26 3.52 12.15
N TYR A 90 -3.78 4.71 12.43
CA TYR A 90 -5.10 5.15 11.95
C TYR A 90 -5.04 6.13 10.76
N TYR A 91 -3.83 6.50 10.33
CA TYR A 91 -3.61 7.51 9.29
C TYR A 91 -3.19 6.93 7.95
N PHE A 92 -2.66 5.70 7.96
CA PHE A 92 -2.14 5.07 6.77
C PHE A 92 -2.60 3.62 6.61
N ILE A 93 -3.02 3.29 5.40
CA ILE A 93 -3.15 1.92 4.92
C ILE A 93 -2.13 1.72 3.80
N TRP A 94 -1.30 0.70 3.94
CA TRP A 94 -0.23 0.38 3.01
C TRP A 94 -0.51 -0.97 2.36
N GLU A 95 -0.86 -0.97 1.07
CA GLU A 95 -0.99 -2.19 0.28
C GLU A 95 0.31 -2.42 -0.50
N SER A 96 0.82 -3.65 -0.58
CA SER A 96 2.15 -3.93 -1.15
C SER A 96 2.13 -5.05 -2.18
N LYS A 97 2.67 -4.77 -3.37
CA LYS A 97 2.77 -5.70 -4.49
C LYS A 97 4.22 -5.84 -4.94
N ASN A 98 4.71 -7.09 -5.04
CA ASN A 98 6.09 -7.37 -5.43
C ASN A 98 6.17 -8.41 -6.56
N TYR A 99 6.77 -8.00 -7.68
CA TYR A 99 6.87 -8.80 -8.90
C TYR A 99 8.32 -8.91 -9.37
N GLU A 100 8.65 -10.05 -9.99
CA GLU A 100 9.96 -10.23 -10.64
C GLU A 100 10.02 -9.43 -11.93
N GLU A 101 8.98 -9.57 -12.75
CA GLU A 101 8.80 -8.85 -13.99
C GLU A 101 7.34 -8.44 -14.09
N LEU A 102 7.11 -7.26 -14.63
CA LEU A 102 5.80 -6.71 -14.89
C LEU A 102 5.87 -6.02 -16.25
N ASP A 103 4.83 -6.19 -17.05
CA ASP A 103 4.70 -5.43 -18.29
C ASP A 103 4.37 -3.99 -17.93
N PHE A 104 5.43 -3.20 -17.74
CA PHE A 104 5.33 -1.81 -17.30
C PHE A 104 4.67 -0.93 -18.36
N HIS A 105 4.77 -1.28 -19.65
CA HIS A 105 4.05 -0.58 -20.71
C HIS A 105 2.55 -0.79 -20.58
N ASN A 106 2.11 -2.02 -20.34
CA ASN A 106 0.70 -2.31 -20.06
C ASN A 106 0.24 -1.74 -18.72
N LEU A 107 1.12 -1.68 -17.71
CA LEU A 107 0.83 -1.04 -16.44
C LEU A 107 0.58 0.47 -16.59
N ILE A 108 1.38 1.15 -17.43
CA ILE A 108 1.26 2.58 -17.75
C ILE A 108 0.09 2.86 -18.70
N ASN A 109 -0.35 1.88 -19.48
CA ASN A 109 -1.55 1.98 -20.32
C ASN A 109 -2.82 1.72 -19.47
N ILE A 110 -3.04 2.61 -18.52
CA ILE A 110 -3.81 2.38 -17.28
C ILE A 110 -5.30 2.14 -17.50
N ASN A 111 -5.87 2.63 -18.60
CA ASN A 111 -7.26 2.33 -18.97
C ASN A 111 -7.52 0.83 -19.23
N CYS A 112 -6.47 0.00 -19.32
CA CYS A 112 -6.57 -1.42 -19.66
C CYS A 112 -5.84 -2.39 -18.71
N SER A 113 -5.10 -1.90 -17.69
CA SER A 113 -4.38 -2.79 -16.78
C SER A 113 -5.31 -3.38 -15.74
N LYS A 114 -5.95 -4.51 -16.08
CA LYS A 114 -6.75 -5.31 -15.14
C LYS A 114 -6.00 -5.62 -13.84
N GLN A 115 -4.67 -5.76 -13.94
CA GLN A 115 -3.80 -6.07 -12.81
C GLN A 115 -3.62 -4.89 -11.85
N LEU A 116 -3.45 -3.66 -12.36
CA LEU A 116 -3.37 -2.47 -11.51
C LEU A 116 -4.73 -2.18 -10.87
N ILE A 117 -5.81 -2.30 -11.65
CA ILE A 117 -7.17 -2.14 -11.17
C ILE A 117 -7.44 -3.12 -10.02
N SER A 118 -7.09 -4.41 -10.16
CA SER A 118 -7.30 -5.36 -9.06
C SER A 118 -6.54 -5.01 -7.79
N TRP A 119 -5.32 -4.44 -7.89
CA TRP A 119 -4.57 -4.00 -6.71
C TRP A 119 -5.17 -2.75 -6.06
N LEU A 120 -5.68 -1.81 -6.87
CA LEU A 120 -6.39 -0.64 -6.35
C LEU A 120 -7.69 -1.04 -5.67
N GLU A 121 -8.43 -1.99 -6.24
CA GLU A 121 -9.68 -2.51 -5.64
C GLU A 121 -9.46 -3.16 -4.26
N GLU A 122 -8.30 -3.81 -4.04
CA GLU A 122 -7.87 -4.35 -2.74
C GLU A 122 -7.58 -3.22 -1.75
N LEU A 123 -6.75 -2.23 -2.12
CA LEU A 123 -6.48 -1.06 -1.28
C LEU A 123 -7.77 -0.30 -0.92
N GLU A 124 -8.65 -0.10 -1.89
CA GLU A 124 -9.91 0.61 -1.71
C GLU A 124 -10.89 -0.14 -0.81
N TYR A 125 -10.86 -1.48 -0.83
CA TYR A 125 -11.65 -2.29 0.10
C TYR A 125 -11.24 -2.04 1.56
N ASP A 126 -9.94 -1.95 1.81
CA ASP A 126 -9.39 -1.71 3.14
C ASP A 126 -9.67 -0.28 3.61
N LEU A 127 -9.51 0.71 2.72
CA LEU A 127 -9.90 2.10 2.97
C LEU A 127 -11.38 2.25 3.28
N GLU A 128 -12.24 1.62 2.49
CA GLU A 128 -13.69 1.66 2.70
C GLU A 128 -14.03 1.02 4.05
N SER A 129 -13.41 -0.12 4.39
CA SER A 129 -13.60 -0.77 5.68
C SER A 129 -13.18 0.13 6.85
N ALA A 130 -12.03 0.79 6.76
CA ALA A 130 -11.57 1.75 7.75
C ALA A 130 -12.56 2.92 7.93
N LEU A 131 -12.92 3.59 6.84
CA LEU A 131 -13.73 4.80 6.85
C LEU A 131 -15.22 4.56 7.17
N THR A 132 -15.76 3.40 6.82
CA THR A 132 -17.20 3.11 6.98
C THR A 132 -17.51 2.25 8.20
N ARG A 133 -16.67 1.26 8.52
CA ARG A 133 -16.93 0.29 9.59
C ARG A 133 -16.22 0.62 10.90
N MET A 134 -15.09 1.34 10.83
CA MET A 134 -14.20 1.61 11.97
C MET A 134 -14.10 3.11 12.31
N LYS A 135 -15.22 3.83 12.07
CA LYS A 135 -15.39 5.29 12.14
C LYS A 135 -14.86 5.98 13.39
N ASN A 136 -14.78 5.27 14.53
CA ASN A 136 -14.32 5.87 15.78
C ASN A 136 -12.81 6.16 15.77
N ASN A 137 -12.04 5.39 14.99
CA ASN A 137 -10.57 5.49 14.97
C ASN A 137 -10.06 6.11 13.67
N TYR A 138 -10.75 5.92 12.54
CA TYR A 138 -10.30 6.33 11.21
C TYR A 138 -11.15 7.50 10.67
N ARG A 139 -10.78 8.73 11.03
CA ARG A 139 -11.44 9.94 10.49
C ARG A 139 -10.80 10.48 9.22
N GLN A 140 -9.50 10.26 9.07
CA GLN A 140 -8.69 10.66 7.92
C GLN A 140 -7.62 9.60 7.73
N VAL A 141 -7.75 8.77 6.69
CA VAL A 141 -6.83 7.66 6.43
C VAL A 141 -6.40 7.68 4.97
N ALA A 142 -5.12 7.92 4.73
CA ALA A 142 -4.55 7.86 3.40
C ALA A 142 -4.15 6.43 3.05
N GLY A 143 -4.49 6.01 1.84
CA GLY A 143 -4.10 4.71 1.31
C GLY A 143 -3.01 4.86 0.26
N PHE A 144 -2.01 4.00 0.34
CA PHE A 144 -0.94 3.92 -0.64
C PHE A 144 -0.74 2.50 -1.11
N LEU A 145 -0.69 2.33 -2.43
CA LEU A 145 -0.28 1.09 -3.08
C LEU A 145 1.22 1.17 -3.41
N LEU A 146 2.00 0.29 -2.80
CA LEU A 146 3.44 0.18 -2.95
C LEU A 146 3.76 -0.95 -3.94
N VAL A 147 4.43 -0.62 -5.04
CA VAL A 147 4.75 -1.60 -6.09
C VAL A 147 6.26 -1.73 -6.20
N LYS A 148 6.78 -2.95 -6.02
CA LYS A 148 8.18 -3.27 -6.26
C LYS A 148 8.30 -4.16 -7.50
N ILE A 149 9.16 -3.75 -8.42
CA ILE A 149 9.56 -4.58 -9.57
C ILE A 149 11.05 -4.88 -9.42
N THR A 150 11.37 -6.16 -9.29
CA THR A 150 12.72 -6.64 -9.02
C THR A 150 13.70 -6.10 -10.08
N ARG A 151 14.81 -5.50 -9.62
CA ARG A 151 15.86 -4.87 -10.46
C ARG A 151 15.40 -3.69 -11.33
N ARG A 152 14.16 -3.20 -11.20
CA ARG A 152 13.71 -2.00 -11.91
C ARG A 152 13.47 -0.81 -10.98
N GLY A 153 12.83 -1.04 -9.84
CA GLY A 153 12.55 0.04 -8.90
C GLY A 153 11.40 -0.26 -7.96
N SER A 154 10.97 0.80 -7.28
CA SER A 154 9.82 0.79 -6.38
C SER A 154 9.01 2.05 -6.57
N TRP A 155 7.69 1.92 -6.58
CA TRP A 155 6.76 3.01 -6.81
C TRP A 155 5.73 3.06 -5.70
N ILE A 156 5.19 4.26 -5.51
CA ILE A 156 4.06 4.54 -4.65
C ILE A 156 2.94 5.12 -5.50
N ILE A 157 1.72 4.65 -5.23
CA ILE A 157 0.51 5.03 -5.92
C ILE A 157 -0.51 5.48 -4.90
N GLY A 158 -1.20 6.59 -5.18
CA GLY A 158 -2.22 7.14 -4.29
C GLY A 158 -3.26 7.97 -5.03
N ASN A 159 -4.44 8.11 -4.45
CA ASN A 159 -5.51 8.96 -4.96
C ASN A 159 -5.16 10.43 -4.70
N ILE A 160 -4.87 11.21 -5.74
CA ILE A 160 -4.37 12.58 -5.59
C ILE A 160 -5.45 13.51 -5.02
N ASP A 161 -6.70 13.31 -5.45
CA ASP A 161 -7.85 14.12 -5.02
C ASP A 161 -8.05 14.01 -3.51
N TYR A 162 -7.90 12.80 -2.97
CA TYR A 162 -8.03 12.56 -1.53
C TYR A 162 -6.76 12.90 -0.75
N ILE A 163 -5.57 12.51 -1.22
CA ILE A 163 -4.31 12.76 -0.51
C ILE A 163 -4.04 14.25 -0.38
N SER A 164 -4.30 15.06 -1.41
CA SER A 164 -4.16 16.52 -1.34
C SER A 164 -5.12 17.17 -0.33
N LYS A 165 -6.26 16.54 -0.06
CA LYS A 165 -7.19 17.01 0.97
C LYS A 165 -6.70 16.67 2.38
N VAL A 166 -6.11 15.48 2.57
CA VAL A 166 -5.59 15.03 3.88
C VAL A 166 -4.25 15.68 4.20
N PHE A 167 -3.38 15.82 3.20
CA PHE A 167 -2.03 16.37 3.29
C PHE A 167 -1.83 17.46 2.23
N PRO A 168 -2.33 18.69 2.42
CA PRO A 168 -2.28 19.74 1.39
C PRO A 168 -0.88 20.12 0.92
N ASP A 169 0.12 19.95 1.77
CA ASP A 169 1.50 20.39 1.53
C ASP A 169 2.40 19.29 0.96
N PHE A 170 1.85 18.10 0.66
CA PHE A 170 2.64 17.03 0.04
C PHE A 170 3.10 17.41 -1.38
N GLN A 171 4.23 16.86 -1.78
CA GLN A 171 4.91 17.14 -3.03
C GLN A 171 5.10 15.87 -3.84
N LEU A 172 4.75 15.93 -5.11
CA LEU A 172 5.22 14.96 -6.10
C LEU A 172 6.61 15.36 -6.58
N ASN A 173 7.47 14.39 -6.85
CA ASN A 173 8.76 14.66 -7.50
C ASN A 173 8.56 15.01 -8.98
N ASN A 174 9.60 15.34 -9.75
CA ASN A 174 9.42 15.71 -11.17
C ASN A 174 9.04 14.53 -12.09
N ASN A 175 9.14 13.30 -11.61
CA ASN A 175 8.91 12.07 -12.36
C ASN A 175 7.68 11.32 -11.79
N TYR A 176 6.50 11.90 -11.98
CA TYR A 176 5.23 11.23 -11.69
C TYR A 176 4.49 10.90 -12.98
N LEU A 177 3.55 9.98 -12.83
CA LEU A 177 2.53 9.68 -13.81
C LEU A 177 1.17 9.87 -13.16
N PHE A 178 0.25 10.52 -13.88
CA PHE A 178 -1.17 10.59 -13.50
C PHE A 178 -1.99 9.62 -14.32
N PHE A 179 -3.05 9.10 -13.69
CA PHE A 179 -4.01 8.25 -14.35
C PHE A 179 -5.38 8.32 -13.71
N ARG A 180 -6.39 7.80 -14.43
CA ARG A 180 -7.76 7.78 -13.97
C ARG A 180 -8.19 6.38 -13.57
N HIS A 181 -8.78 6.26 -12.39
CA HIS A 181 -9.47 5.07 -11.90
C HIS A 181 -10.70 5.53 -11.11
N GLU A 182 -11.86 4.97 -11.39
CA GLU A 182 -13.07 5.32 -10.64
C GLU A 182 -13.06 4.59 -9.30
N PRO A 183 -12.99 5.31 -8.16
CA PRO A 183 -12.96 4.67 -6.85
C PRO A 183 -14.32 4.07 -6.51
N ARG A 184 -14.33 3.14 -5.55
CA ARG A 184 -15.57 2.60 -4.95
C ARG A 184 -16.54 3.71 -4.53
N GLU A 185 -17.84 3.51 -4.80
CA GLU A 185 -18.89 4.52 -4.55
C GLU A 185 -18.94 5.05 -3.12
N ASN A 186 -18.62 4.21 -2.13
CA ASN A 186 -18.57 4.65 -0.73
C ASN A 186 -17.38 5.57 -0.45
N LEU A 187 -16.24 5.40 -1.13
CA LEU A 187 -15.07 6.26 -0.99
C LEU A 187 -15.31 7.66 -1.56
N LYS A 188 -16.10 7.78 -2.62
CA LYS A 188 -16.48 9.09 -3.21
C LYS A 188 -17.11 10.02 -2.17
N LYS A 189 -17.88 9.47 -1.23
CA LYS A 189 -18.52 10.22 -0.13
C LYS A 189 -17.51 10.85 0.83
N PHE A 190 -16.29 10.33 0.90
CA PHE A 190 -15.19 10.87 1.72
C PHE A 190 -14.30 11.85 0.96
N GLY A 191 -14.53 12.03 -0.35
CA GLY A 191 -13.78 12.93 -1.21
C GLY A 191 -12.70 12.26 -2.05
N PHE A 192 -12.76 10.93 -2.24
CA PHE A 192 -11.96 10.27 -3.26
C PHE A 192 -12.49 10.63 -4.64
N GLY A 193 -11.64 11.22 -5.47
CA GLY A 193 -11.93 11.48 -6.87
C GLY A 193 -11.31 10.41 -7.77
N SER A 194 -11.29 10.65 -9.08
CA SER A 194 -10.86 9.62 -10.05
C SER A 194 -9.38 9.71 -10.40
N GLU A 195 -8.65 10.71 -9.92
CA GLU A 195 -7.25 10.92 -10.30
C GLU A 195 -6.28 10.27 -9.29
N TYR A 196 -5.34 9.50 -9.83
CA TYR A 196 -4.30 8.80 -9.07
C TYR A 196 -2.94 9.18 -9.63
N PHE A 197 -1.95 9.26 -8.74
CA PHE A 197 -0.56 9.41 -9.12
C PHE A 197 0.21 8.12 -8.93
N MET A 198 1.29 7.97 -9.69
CA MET A 198 2.32 6.95 -9.50
C MET A 198 3.68 7.64 -9.58
N THR A 199 4.55 7.40 -8.61
CA THR A 199 5.89 7.99 -8.61
C THR A 199 6.91 7.10 -7.88
N ASP A 200 8.20 7.42 -7.96
CA ASP A 200 9.26 6.70 -7.23
C ASP A 200 9.01 6.75 -5.71
N PHE A 201 8.98 5.58 -5.09
CA PHE A 201 8.67 5.41 -3.67
C PHE A 201 9.70 6.08 -2.76
N GLU A 202 10.99 5.81 -2.97
CA GLU A 202 12.03 6.28 -2.03
C GLU A 202 12.14 7.81 -2.07
N THR A 203 12.06 8.40 -3.28
CA THR A 203 12.05 9.84 -3.46
C THR A 203 10.81 10.49 -2.86
N PHE A 204 9.63 9.91 -3.08
CA PHE A 204 8.38 10.43 -2.53
C PHE A 204 8.40 10.44 -1.00
N ILE A 205 8.75 9.32 -0.36
CA ILE A 205 8.78 9.22 1.10
C ILE A 205 9.81 10.18 1.69
N LYS A 206 10.99 10.30 1.06
CA LYS A 206 12.01 11.26 1.50
C LYS A 206 11.54 12.71 1.44
N ASN A 207 10.92 13.11 0.33
CA ASN A 207 10.48 14.49 0.13
C ASN A 207 9.28 14.86 1.00
N ASN A 208 8.48 13.88 1.41
CA ASN A 208 7.25 14.08 2.16
C ASN A 208 7.35 13.59 3.60
N ASN A 209 8.56 13.31 4.11
CA ASN A 209 8.72 12.70 5.42
C ASN A 209 8.06 13.54 6.53
N GLU A 210 8.34 14.85 6.54
CA GLU A 210 7.80 15.78 7.52
C GLU A 210 6.26 15.87 7.42
N VAL A 211 5.74 16.05 6.21
CA VAL A 211 4.30 16.21 5.95
C VAL A 211 3.50 14.96 6.32
N LEU A 212 4.05 13.77 6.04
CA LEU A 212 3.36 12.49 6.26
C LEU A 212 3.55 11.96 7.68
N PHE A 213 4.72 12.13 8.29
CA PHE A 213 5.09 11.39 9.51
C PHE A 213 5.42 12.27 10.71
N GLU A 214 5.80 13.53 10.50
CA GLU A 214 6.06 14.48 11.59
C GLU A 214 4.79 15.29 11.92
N ILE A 215 3.70 14.56 12.12
CA ILE A 215 2.42 15.14 12.46
C ILE A 215 2.49 15.66 13.91
N ASP A 216 2.30 16.97 14.08
CA ASP A 216 2.07 17.57 15.41
C ASP A 216 0.71 17.10 15.95
N TRP A 217 0.75 15.97 16.67
CA TRP A 217 -0.43 15.32 17.22
C TRP A 217 -1.24 16.19 18.16
N GLU A 218 -0.58 17.11 18.85
CA GLU A 218 -1.22 18.01 19.79
C GLU A 218 -2.01 19.10 19.06
N LYS A 219 -1.47 19.57 17.93
CA LYS A 219 -2.18 20.45 17.01
C LYS A 219 -3.34 19.74 16.31
N VAL A 220 -3.17 18.51 15.83
CA VAL A 220 -4.23 17.73 15.18
C VAL A 220 -5.38 17.44 16.14
N LYS A 221 -5.07 17.05 17.38
CA LYS A 221 -6.07 16.82 18.43
C LYS A 221 -6.91 18.07 18.69
N LYS A 222 -6.27 19.22 18.88
CA LYS A 222 -6.96 20.52 19.08
C LYS A 222 -7.87 20.89 17.90
N ILE A 223 -7.43 20.64 16.66
CA ILE A 223 -8.24 20.90 15.47
C ILE A 223 -9.47 19.99 15.43
N ASN A 224 -9.31 18.70 15.75
CA ASN A 224 -10.42 17.75 15.75
C ASN A 224 -11.43 18.04 16.87
N GLU A 225 -10.97 18.39 18.07
CA GLU A 225 -11.83 18.82 19.18
C GLU A 225 -12.61 20.09 18.82
N ALA A 226 -11.96 21.06 18.17
CA ALA A 226 -12.62 22.28 17.69
C ALA A 226 -13.68 21.99 16.62
N LYS A 227 -13.40 21.08 15.68
CA LYS A 227 -14.37 20.65 14.66
C LYS A 227 -15.59 19.95 15.28
N GLU A 228 -15.38 19.07 16.24
CA GLU A 228 -16.49 18.42 16.97
C GLU A 228 -17.34 19.43 17.75
N ALA A 229 -16.71 20.37 18.44
CA ALA A 229 -17.42 21.42 19.15
C ALA A 229 -18.29 22.26 18.20
N LEU A 230 -17.75 22.60 17.02
CA LEU A 230 -18.52 23.29 15.98
C LEU A 230 -19.68 22.46 15.44
N GLU A 231 -19.48 21.18 15.16
CA GLU A 231 -20.56 20.30 14.69
C GLU A 231 -21.68 20.15 15.73
N LYS A 232 -21.35 20.03 17.02
CA LYS A 232 -22.35 19.99 18.10
C LYS A 232 -23.16 21.29 18.16
N ILE A 233 -22.49 22.44 18.05
CA ILE A 233 -23.16 23.75 17.98
C ILE A 233 -24.11 23.80 16.78
N TYR A 234 -23.67 23.36 15.60
CA TYR A 234 -24.51 23.33 14.41
C TYR A 234 -25.71 22.37 14.51
N ARG A 235 -25.59 21.29 15.29
CA ARG A 235 -26.68 20.33 15.55
C ARG A 235 -27.62 20.76 16.70
N GLY A 236 -27.33 21.87 17.38
CA GLY A 236 -28.11 22.34 18.52
C GLY A 236 -27.97 21.44 19.76
N GLU A 237 -26.95 20.59 19.79
CA GLU A 237 -26.64 19.73 20.93
C GLU A 237 -25.82 20.57 21.94
N LYS A 238 -26.41 20.81 23.13
CA LYS A 238 -25.73 21.49 24.25
C LYS A 238 -24.85 20.52 25.03
#